data_AF-A0A954DX06-F1
#
_entry.id   AF-A0A954DX06-F1
#
_cell.length_a   1.000
_cell.length_b   1.000
_cell.length_c   1.000
_cell.angle_alpha   90.00
_cell.angle_beta   90.00
_cell.angle_gamma   90.00
#
_symmetry.space_group_name_H-M   'P 1'
#
loop_
_entity.id
_entity.type
_entity.pdbx_description
1 polymer ?
#
loop_
_entity_poly.entity_id
_entity_poly.type
_entity_poly.pdbx_seq_one_letter_code
_entity_poly.pdbx_strand_id
1 'polypeptide(L)'
;MHVPSTRRRWLVGSLVLGLGSFAIAEIVPTTLRDFRLSGTQIGDVAPDLLGESYTCSACHGYFDAEHSPYDSWKGSLMALAGKDPLFFAQMTTAEQDVTNVSYFCLRCHVPNTFVTGSAYAGIDAQLSDLDKDGVSCHFCHTMVDPIYKPGISPPEDVAVLAGLTHVPQFYGNAMFVLDPSGLRRGPYDDAIPPHQAIQSPFHKSGDFCGTCHDVGNVATTRQPDGSYTYNQIETRTPTEDLAELFPLERTYTEWKLSDFANGGVDMGGRFGGDGPTLIQTCQDCHMPTVSAQGASGGPLRSDIKRHDFAGASAWVLDIIDVYAQAIGDSDVDSSAVAVAKDKAVAMLEKAADLKLRVVGDQLNVRVINQSGHKIPTGHIEGRRIWVNVRFFDENNLLVGEYGHYDYPTAHLDEASTTVYEMHVGISEYASGVTGLPAGVTTHMSLANTIEKDNRIPPRGFDNATYEAAGAPAVGTIYADGQHWHDTQFTIPAGAARAKVRLYYQTVTRHYIEALRDANVTDHWGRTLYRLWLATGKCAPILMTSATLQIE
;
A
#
# COMPACT_ATOMS: atom_id res chain seq x y z
N MET A 1 34.99 -40.91 -81.18
CA MET A 1 36.06 -40.76 -80.18
C MET A 1 35.63 -39.70 -79.17
N HIS A 2 35.96 -39.92 -77.90
CA HIS A 2 35.45 -39.24 -76.71
C HIS A 2 35.62 -37.72 -76.67
N VAL A 3 34.60 -37.03 -76.13
CA VAL A 3 34.74 -35.79 -75.36
C VAL A 3 33.78 -35.88 -74.16
N PRO A 4 34.25 -35.72 -72.90
CA PRO A 4 33.41 -35.81 -71.71
C PRO A 4 32.88 -34.43 -71.28
N SER A 5 31.62 -34.36 -70.82
CA SER A 5 31.07 -33.18 -70.14
C SER A 5 30.69 -33.50 -68.70
N THR A 6 31.05 -32.56 -67.83
CA THR A 6 31.13 -32.63 -66.37
C THR A 6 29.76 -32.63 -65.69
N ARG A 7 29.52 -33.59 -64.79
CA ARG A 7 28.38 -33.61 -63.86
C ARG A 7 28.62 -32.67 -62.68
N ARG A 8 27.79 -31.62 -62.53
CA ARG A 8 27.68 -30.79 -61.33
C ARG A 8 26.98 -31.57 -60.21
N ARG A 9 27.59 -31.60 -59.02
CA ARG A 9 27.00 -32.10 -57.77
C ARG A 9 26.07 -31.02 -57.20
N TRP A 10 24.85 -31.39 -56.83
CA TRP A 10 23.90 -30.55 -56.11
C TRP A 10 24.26 -30.57 -54.61
N LEU A 11 24.58 -29.41 -54.05
CA LEU A 11 24.70 -29.18 -52.62
C LEU A 11 23.30 -28.91 -52.06
N VAL A 12 22.82 -29.81 -51.20
CA VAL A 12 21.61 -29.59 -50.38
C VAL A 12 22.03 -28.70 -49.20
N GLY A 13 21.65 -27.42 -49.25
CA GLY A 13 21.81 -26.51 -48.11
C GLY A 13 20.80 -26.85 -47.03
N SER A 14 21.29 -27.22 -45.84
CA SER A 14 20.46 -27.35 -44.64
C SER A 14 20.16 -25.95 -44.10
N LEU A 15 18.89 -25.56 -44.11
CA LEU A 15 18.42 -24.31 -43.51
C LEU A 15 18.34 -24.52 -42.00
N VAL A 16 19.31 -24.00 -41.25
CA VAL A 16 19.24 -23.91 -39.79
C VAL A 16 18.29 -22.76 -39.47
N LEU A 17 17.04 -23.08 -39.11
CA LEU A 17 16.13 -22.13 -38.46
C LEU A 17 16.70 -21.84 -37.08
N GLY A 18 17.39 -20.71 -36.95
CA GLY A 18 17.75 -20.16 -35.65
C GLY A 18 16.46 -19.85 -34.89
N LEU A 19 16.22 -20.59 -33.81
CA LEU A 19 15.31 -20.17 -32.75
C LEU A 19 15.92 -18.90 -32.15
N GLY A 20 15.48 -17.74 -32.65
CA GLY A 20 15.74 -16.48 -31.98
C GLY A 20 15.01 -16.54 -30.64
N SER A 21 15.75 -16.78 -29.57
CA SER A 21 15.29 -16.38 -28.24
C SER A 21 15.05 -14.88 -28.32
N PHE A 22 13.78 -14.46 -28.31
CA PHE A 22 13.44 -13.09 -27.99
C PHE A 22 13.87 -12.89 -26.53
N ALA A 23 15.11 -12.45 -26.32
CA ALA A 23 15.47 -11.82 -25.07
C ALA A 23 14.60 -10.57 -24.99
N ILE A 24 13.61 -10.60 -24.09
CA ILE A 24 12.86 -9.41 -23.73
C ILE A 24 13.88 -8.47 -23.11
N ALA A 25 14.17 -7.37 -23.78
CA ALA A 25 15.09 -6.37 -23.25
C ALA A 25 14.39 -5.65 -22.10
N GLU A 26 14.96 -5.76 -20.89
CA GLU A 26 14.61 -4.94 -19.73
C GLU A 26 14.75 -3.45 -20.08
N ILE A 27 13.85 -2.59 -19.58
CA ILE A 27 13.84 -1.16 -19.95
C ILE A 27 14.99 -0.43 -19.25
N VAL A 28 15.16 -0.66 -17.94
CA VAL A 28 16.20 -0.03 -17.12
C VAL A 28 17.05 -1.11 -16.42
N PRO A 29 18.32 -1.31 -16.82
CA PRO A 29 19.17 -2.40 -16.34
C PRO A 29 19.82 -2.09 -14.98
N THR A 30 19.02 -1.90 -13.93
CA THR A 30 19.53 -1.64 -12.57
C THR A 30 20.18 -2.86 -11.92
N THR A 31 20.96 -2.62 -10.87
CA THR A 31 21.62 -3.63 -10.04
C THR A 31 21.11 -3.56 -8.59
N LEU A 32 21.43 -4.55 -7.77
CA LEU A 32 21.15 -4.49 -6.32
C LEU A 32 21.76 -3.27 -5.62
N ARG A 33 22.80 -2.65 -6.20
CA ARG A 33 23.43 -1.45 -5.65
C ARG A 33 22.52 -0.22 -5.75
N ASP A 34 21.67 -0.17 -6.76
CA ASP A 34 20.69 0.90 -6.99
C ASP A 34 19.62 0.94 -5.89
N PHE A 35 19.30 -0.22 -5.33
CA PHE A 35 18.32 -0.39 -4.26
C PHE A 35 18.94 -0.47 -2.86
N ARG A 36 20.25 -0.20 -2.73
CA ARG A 36 20.95 -0.28 -1.44
C ARG A 36 20.67 0.97 -0.59
N LEU A 37 19.88 0.79 0.46
CA LEU A 37 19.51 1.82 1.44
C LEU A 37 20.23 1.66 2.78
N SER A 38 20.13 2.66 3.64
CA SER A 38 20.53 2.60 5.05
C SER A 38 19.64 1.66 5.88
N GLY A 39 20.09 1.34 7.09
CA GLY A 39 19.41 0.40 7.99
C GLY A 39 19.92 -1.02 7.85
N THR A 40 19.18 -1.98 8.40
CA THR A 40 19.56 -3.40 8.41
C THR A 40 19.61 -3.98 7.00
N GLN A 41 20.69 -4.71 6.72
CA GLN A 41 20.99 -5.35 5.44
C GLN A 41 21.05 -6.87 5.61
N ILE A 42 21.00 -7.59 4.48
CA ILE A 42 21.16 -9.05 4.49
C ILE A 42 22.50 -9.43 5.12
N GLY A 43 22.43 -10.30 6.13
CA GLY A 43 23.58 -10.77 6.90
C GLY A 43 23.87 -9.96 8.17
N ASP A 44 23.22 -8.81 8.39
CA ASP A 44 23.39 -8.02 9.62
C ASP A 44 22.70 -8.67 10.83
N VAL A 45 21.62 -9.43 10.58
CA VAL A 45 20.89 -10.22 11.59
C VAL A 45 20.97 -11.68 11.21
N ALA A 46 21.32 -12.53 12.17
CA ALA A 46 21.42 -13.97 11.96
C ALA A 46 20.02 -14.58 11.73
N PRO A 47 19.84 -15.49 10.73
CA PRO A 47 18.53 -16.06 10.40
C PRO A 47 17.84 -16.79 11.54
N ASP A 48 18.58 -17.30 12.53
CA ASP A 48 18.06 -18.03 13.68
C ASP A 48 17.48 -17.13 14.79
N LEU A 49 17.63 -15.80 14.68
CA LEU A 49 17.09 -14.85 15.64
C LEU A 49 15.61 -14.53 15.43
N LEU A 50 15.12 -14.71 14.20
CA LEU A 50 13.70 -14.56 13.86
C LEU A 50 13.13 -15.94 13.50
N GLY A 51 12.11 -16.35 14.26
CA GLY A 51 11.27 -17.51 13.94
C GLY A 51 9.89 -17.11 13.42
N GLU A 52 9.13 -18.10 12.98
CA GLU A 52 7.74 -17.97 12.51
C GLU A 52 6.83 -17.40 13.60
N SER A 53 5.83 -16.62 13.19
CA SER A 53 4.84 -15.96 14.04
C SER A 53 3.96 -16.96 14.78
N TYR A 54 3.77 -18.16 14.22
CA TYR A 54 3.08 -19.26 14.88
C TYR A 54 3.71 -19.59 16.25
N THR A 55 5.02 -19.42 16.43
CA THR A 55 5.68 -19.65 17.72
C THR A 55 5.19 -18.68 18.82
N CYS A 56 4.80 -17.47 18.44
CA CYS A 56 4.26 -16.47 19.37
C CYS A 56 2.83 -16.84 19.82
N SER A 57 2.08 -17.56 18.98
CA SER A 57 0.67 -17.91 19.21
C SER A 57 0.44 -18.75 20.48
N ALA A 58 1.46 -19.50 20.93
CA ALA A 58 1.39 -20.31 22.14
C ALA A 58 1.07 -19.49 23.41
N CYS A 59 1.49 -18.22 23.45
CA CYS A 59 1.18 -17.31 24.55
C CYS A 59 0.35 -16.11 24.10
N HIS A 60 0.48 -15.66 22.84
CA HIS A 60 -0.18 -14.46 22.32
C HIS A 60 -1.38 -14.77 21.41
N GLY A 61 -1.85 -16.02 21.37
CA GLY A 61 -2.98 -16.46 20.54
C GLY A 61 -3.95 -17.38 21.28
N TYR A 62 -5.11 -17.58 20.70
CA TYR A 62 -6.10 -18.62 21.02
C TYR A 62 -6.76 -18.57 22.41
N PHE A 63 -6.40 -17.60 23.25
CA PHE A 63 -7.06 -17.39 24.55
C PHE A 63 -8.23 -16.39 24.48
N ASP A 64 -8.20 -15.51 23.47
CA ASP A 64 -9.25 -14.56 23.13
C ASP A 64 -9.25 -14.37 21.61
N ALA A 65 -10.21 -14.96 20.92
CA ALA A 65 -10.25 -14.96 19.45
C ALA A 65 -10.45 -13.55 18.85
N GLU A 66 -10.99 -12.61 19.63
CA GLU A 66 -11.23 -11.24 19.16
C GLU A 66 -10.04 -10.31 19.44
N HIS A 67 -9.37 -10.50 20.59
CA HIS A 67 -8.40 -9.52 21.09
C HIS A 67 -6.97 -10.03 21.22
N SER A 68 -6.73 -11.34 21.16
CA SER A 68 -5.35 -11.83 21.26
C SER A 68 -4.52 -11.33 20.07
N PRO A 69 -3.25 -10.94 20.29
CA PRO A 69 -2.42 -10.38 19.22
C PRO A 69 -2.32 -11.28 17.98
N TYR A 70 -2.13 -12.59 18.15
CA TYR A 70 -2.00 -13.51 17.03
C TYR A 70 -3.31 -13.67 16.26
N ASP A 71 -4.45 -13.83 16.94
CA ASP A 71 -5.73 -14.03 16.26
C ASP A 71 -6.20 -12.78 15.50
N SER A 72 -5.92 -11.59 16.04
CA SER A 72 -6.22 -10.33 15.34
C SER A 72 -5.27 -10.06 14.16
N TRP A 73 -4.00 -10.51 14.25
CA TRP A 73 -2.99 -10.34 13.20
C TRP A 73 -3.12 -11.31 12.02
N LYS A 74 -3.35 -12.62 12.26
CA LYS A 74 -3.17 -13.68 11.25
C LYS A 74 -4.02 -13.55 9.99
N GLY A 75 -5.18 -12.88 10.09
CA GLY A 75 -6.05 -12.58 8.94
C GLY A 75 -5.79 -11.22 8.27
N SER A 76 -4.93 -10.39 8.86
CA SER A 76 -4.63 -9.05 8.35
C SER A 76 -3.78 -9.10 7.08
N LEU A 77 -3.78 -8.00 6.30
CA LEU A 77 -2.94 -7.92 5.12
C LEU A 77 -1.44 -7.92 5.46
N MET A 78 -1.05 -7.52 6.68
CA MET A 78 0.34 -7.61 7.14
C MET A 78 0.81 -9.07 7.25
N ALA A 79 -0.01 -9.94 7.83
CA ALA A 79 0.28 -11.37 7.95
C ALA A 79 0.26 -12.10 6.60
N LEU A 80 -0.50 -11.57 5.64
CA LEU A 80 -0.74 -12.19 4.34
C LEU A 80 0.04 -11.51 3.20
N ALA A 81 0.92 -10.56 3.50
CA ALA A 81 1.65 -9.79 2.49
C ALA A 81 2.58 -10.68 1.64
N GLY A 82 3.15 -11.74 2.23
CA GLY A 82 3.93 -12.76 1.52
C GLY A 82 3.09 -13.75 0.70
N LYS A 83 1.76 -13.58 0.66
CA LYS A 83 0.79 -14.46 -0.01
C LYS A 83 -0.14 -13.69 -0.96
N ASP A 84 0.14 -12.41 -1.26
CA ASP A 84 -0.74 -11.52 -2.01
C ASP A 84 -0.56 -11.62 -3.55
N PRO A 85 -1.53 -12.20 -4.31
CA PRO A 85 -1.43 -12.31 -5.76
C PRO A 85 -1.43 -10.97 -6.50
N LEU A 86 -2.00 -9.91 -5.91
CA LEU A 86 -1.95 -8.57 -6.50
C LEU A 86 -0.52 -8.02 -6.44
N PHE A 87 0.10 -8.12 -5.26
CA PHE A 87 1.50 -7.74 -5.07
C PHE A 87 2.43 -8.49 -6.03
N PHE A 88 2.32 -9.82 -6.10
CA PHE A 88 3.19 -10.60 -6.98
C PHE A 88 3.02 -10.24 -8.46
N ALA A 89 1.78 -10.02 -8.93
CA ALA A 89 1.54 -9.63 -10.33
C ALA A 89 2.16 -8.26 -10.68
N GLN A 90 2.05 -7.29 -9.77
CA GLN A 90 2.63 -5.96 -9.95
C GLN A 90 4.16 -5.99 -9.83
N MET A 91 4.70 -6.78 -8.89
CA MET A 91 6.14 -6.95 -8.75
C MET A 91 6.75 -7.60 -10.00
N THR A 92 6.07 -8.57 -10.62
CA THR A 92 6.51 -9.16 -11.89
C THR A 92 6.64 -8.11 -12.98
N THR A 93 5.60 -7.28 -13.19
CA THR A 93 5.66 -6.27 -14.25
C THR A 93 6.71 -5.20 -13.96
N ALA A 94 6.86 -4.81 -12.68
CA ALA A 94 7.91 -3.88 -12.29
C ALA A 94 9.32 -4.43 -12.51
N GLU A 95 9.55 -5.73 -12.26
CA GLU A 95 10.84 -6.41 -12.50
C GLU A 95 11.18 -6.49 -13.99
N GLN A 96 10.17 -6.63 -14.86
CA GLN A 96 10.37 -6.56 -16.32
C GLN A 96 10.79 -5.15 -16.78
N ASP A 97 10.35 -4.10 -16.08
CA ASP A 97 10.68 -2.72 -16.39
C ASP A 97 12.05 -2.32 -15.83
N VAL A 98 12.32 -2.70 -14.58
CA VAL A 98 13.47 -2.25 -13.79
C VAL A 98 14.12 -3.46 -13.11
N THR A 99 15.28 -3.87 -13.60
CA THR A 99 15.97 -5.08 -13.16
C THR A 99 16.34 -5.03 -11.68
N ASN A 100 16.06 -6.08 -10.92
CA ASN A 100 16.26 -6.20 -9.47
C ASN A 100 15.34 -5.31 -8.59
N VAL A 101 14.32 -4.64 -9.13
CA VAL A 101 13.43 -3.79 -8.31
C VAL A 101 12.65 -4.58 -7.25
N SER A 102 12.41 -5.87 -7.48
CA SER A 102 11.84 -6.79 -6.50
C SER A 102 12.60 -6.81 -5.18
N TYR A 103 13.93 -6.61 -5.19
CA TYR A 103 14.73 -6.46 -3.97
C TYR A 103 14.22 -5.33 -3.07
N PHE A 104 13.83 -4.20 -3.66
CA PHE A 104 13.24 -3.07 -2.95
C PHE A 104 11.82 -3.38 -2.46
N CYS A 105 10.99 -3.98 -3.31
CA CYS A 105 9.60 -4.32 -2.99
C CYS A 105 9.48 -5.31 -1.81
N LEU A 106 10.31 -6.35 -1.82
CA LEU A 106 10.32 -7.39 -0.78
C LEU A 106 10.68 -6.82 0.60
N ARG A 107 11.39 -5.69 0.67
CA ARG A 107 11.79 -5.05 1.93
C ARG A 107 10.59 -4.59 2.77
N CYS A 108 9.48 -4.20 2.13
CA CYS A 108 8.25 -3.81 2.81
C CYS A 108 7.26 -4.98 2.95
N HIS A 109 7.08 -5.75 1.87
CA HIS A 109 6.01 -6.76 1.79
C HIS A 109 6.37 -8.09 2.43
N VAL A 110 7.65 -8.46 2.39
CA VAL A 110 8.14 -9.75 2.88
C VAL A 110 9.47 -9.54 3.63
N PRO A 111 9.50 -8.66 4.66
CA PRO A 111 10.74 -8.13 5.21
C PRO A 111 11.69 -9.20 5.79
N ASN A 112 11.18 -10.36 6.23
CA ASN A 112 12.02 -11.46 6.69
C ASN A 112 12.96 -11.99 5.59
N THR A 113 12.67 -11.75 4.31
CA THR A 113 13.56 -12.07 3.19
C THR A 113 14.92 -11.37 3.27
N PHE A 114 15.00 -10.24 3.99
CA PHE A 114 16.26 -9.55 4.28
C PHE A 114 17.05 -10.20 5.43
N VAL A 115 16.40 -11.05 6.23
CA VAL A 115 17.05 -11.81 7.30
C VAL A 115 17.42 -13.20 6.80
N THR A 116 16.53 -13.87 6.07
CA THR A 116 16.78 -15.19 5.45
C THR A 116 17.74 -15.12 4.26
N GLY A 117 17.86 -13.94 3.62
CA GLY A 117 18.64 -13.72 2.42
C GLY A 117 17.91 -14.03 1.12
N SER A 118 16.66 -14.50 1.18
CA SER A 118 15.81 -14.81 0.03
C SER A 118 15.62 -13.60 -0.90
N ALA A 119 15.72 -12.36 -0.39
CA ALA A 119 15.58 -11.15 -1.20
C ALA A 119 16.64 -11.03 -2.32
N TYR A 120 17.81 -11.67 -2.20
CA TYR A 120 18.81 -11.67 -3.27
C TYR A 120 18.35 -12.42 -4.54
N ALA A 121 17.37 -13.32 -4.42
CA ALA A 121 16.76 -14.00 -5.56
C ALA A 121 15.61 -13.19 -6.19
N GLY A 122 15.21 -12.06 -5.61
CA GLY A 122 14.20 -11.16 -6.17
C GLY A 122 12.87 -11.86 -6.43
N ILE A 123 12.30 -11.67 -7.63
CA ILE A 123 11.05 -12.29 -8.08
C ILE A 123 11.11 -13.84 -8.10
N ASP A 124 12.31 -14.41 -8.24
CA ASP A 124 12.54 -15.87 -8.26
C ASP A 124 12.72 -16.46 -6.85
N ALA A 125 12.57 -15.66 -5.80
CA ALA A 125 12.73 -16.11 -4.43
C ALA A 125 11.74 -17.23 -4.08
N GLN A 126 12.29 -18.37 -3.67
CA GLN A 126 11.50 -19.40 -2.99
C GLN A 126 11.29 -18.98 -1.54
N LEU A 127 10.12 -18.39 -1.26
CA LEU A 127 9.78 -17.92 0.08
C LEU A 127 9.70 -19.11 1.05
N SER A 128 10.47 -19.03 2.14
CA SER A 128 10.36 -19.93 3.28
C SER A 128 9.06 -19.66 4.06
N ASP A 129 8.69 -20.53 5.00
CA ASP A 129 7.49 -20.33 5.81
C ASP A 129 7.59 -19.07 6.69
N LEU A 130 8.80 -18.74 7.18
CA LEU A 130 9.10 -17.46 7.84
C LEU A 130 8.90 -16.25 6.90
N ASP A 131 9.29 -16.37 5.63
CA ASP A 131 9.09 -15.30 4.66
C ASP A 131 7.58 -15.11 4.39
N LYS A 132 6.82 -16.21 4.25
CA LYS A 132 5.37 -16.17 3.97
C LYS A 132 4.51 -15.56 5.08
N ASP A 133 5.04 -15.36 6.28
CA ASP A 133 4.39 -14.59 7.35
C ASP A 133 4.30 -13.08 7.04
N GLY A 134 4.94 -12.62 5.95
CA GLY A 134 4.92 -11.21 5.56
C GLY A 134 5.54 -10.32 6.64
N VAL A 135 4.78 -9.34 7.10
CA VAL A 135 5.17 -8.46 8.21
C VAL A 135 4.87 -9.17 9.54
N SER A 136 5.85 -9.95 9.99
CA SER A 136 5.72 -10.91 11.10
C SER A 136 5.83 -10.29 12.49
N CYS A 137 5.39 -11.04 13.52
CA CYS A 137 5.51 -10.63 14.92
C CYS A 137 6.97 -10.32 15.29
N HIS A 138 7.89 -11.23 14.94
CA HIS A 138 9.30 -11.08 15.26
C HIS A 138 9.95 -9.92 14.52
N PHE A 139 9.58 -9.67 13.26
CA PHE A 139 10.07 -8.51 12.51
C PHE A 139 9.68 -7.21 13.22
N CYS A 140 8.38 -6.96 13.41
CA CYS A 140 7.88 -5.75 14.06
C CYS A 140 8.47 -5.59 15.47
N HIS A 141 8.39 -6.63 16.30
CA HIS A 141 8.84 -6.58 17.69
C HIS A 141 10.36 -6.68 17.87
N THR A 142 11.16 -6.61 16.81
CA THR A 142 12.63 -6.39 16.92
C THR A 142 13.07 -5.07 16.33
N MET A 143 12.15 -4.27 15.78
CA MET A 143 12.51 -2.99 15.19
C MET A 143 13.00 -2.00 16.24
N VAL A 144 14.09 -1.34 15.90
CA VAL A 144 14.72 -0.26 16.65
C VAL A 144 14.37 1.06 15.98
N ASP A 145 14.18 2.13 16.76
CA ASP A 145 14.02 3.47 16.19
C ASP A 145 15.35 3.84 15.50
N PRO A 146 15.39 4.01 14.16
CA PRO A 146 16.61 4.42 13.47
C PRO A 146 17.12 5.79 13.94
N ILE A 147 16.24 6.63 14.49
CA ILE A 147 16.58 7.98 14.96
C ILE A 147 16.61 7.99 16.48
N TYR A 148 17.79 7.79 17.06
CA TYR A 148 17.99 7.77 18.51
C TYR A 148 17.60 9.09 19.18
N LYS A 149 16.75 9.03 20.20
CA LYS A 149 16.26 10.17 20.99
C LYS A 149 16.76 10.03 22.43
N PRO A 150 17.80 10.78 22.87
CA PRO A 150 18.33 10.68 24.23
C PRO A 150 17.25 10.86 25.30
N GLY A 151 17.18 9.93 26.26
CA GLY A 151 16.17 9.93 27.32
C GLY A 151 14.79 9.41 26.92
N ILE A 152 14.58 9.06 25.64
CA ILE A 152 13.36 8.43 25.12
C ILE A 152 13.67 7.03 24.57
N SER A 153 14.63 6.92 23.66
CA SER A 153 15.05 5.63 23.09
C SER A 153 15.76 4.78 24.16
N PRO A 154 15.53 3.45 24.15
CA PRO A 154 16.30 2.51 24.96
C PRO A 154 17.82 2.71 24.80
N PRO A 155 18.61 2.77 25.88
CA PRO A 155 20.06 2.92 25.80
C PRO A 155 20.77 1.86 24.95
N GLU A 156 20.21 0.65 24.89
CA GLU A 156 20.66 -0.49 24.09
C GLU A 156 20.72 -0.15 22.59
N ASP A 157 19.84 0.75 22.12
CA ASP A 157 19.74 1.13 20.71
C ASP A 157 21.03 1.79 20.21
N VAL A 158 21.80 2.45 21.08
CA VAL A 158 23.08 3.08 20.70
C VAL A 158 24.04 2.06 20.12
N ALA A 159 24.13 0.87 20.73
CA ALA A 159 25.03 -0.18 20.27
C ALA A 159 24.51 -0.83 18.98
N VAL A 160 23.17 -1.01 18.86
CA VAL A 160 22.55 -1.54 17.63
C VAL A 160 22.82 -0.61 16.45
N LEU A 161 22.58 0.70 16.61
CA LEU A 161 22.79 1.68 15.55
C LEU A 161 24.27 1.84 15.20
N ALA A 162 25.17 1.80 16.18
CA ALA A 162 26.62 1.83 15.94
C ALA A 162 27.14 0.60 15.17
N GLY A 163 26.38 -0.51 15.15
CA GLY A 163 26.71 -1.70 14.39
C GLY A 163 26.35 -1.64 12.90
N LEU A 164 25.55 -0.66 12.47
CA LEU A 164 25.12 -0.54 11.08
C LEU A 164 26.21 0.06 10.19
N THR A 165 26.25 -0.37 8.93
CA THR A 165 27.12 0.26 7.93
C THR A 165 26.69 1.70 7.63
N HIS A 166 25.37 1.93 7.52
CA HIS A 166 24.78 3.25 7.37
C HIS A 166 23.51 3.33 8.24
N VAL A 167 23.48 4.31 9.15
CA VAL A 167 22.34 4.56 10.03
C VAL A 167 21.32 5.44 9.30
N PRO A 168 20.05 5.03 9.18
CA PRO A 168 19.04 5.85 8.53
C PRO A 168 18.89 7.21 9.22
N GLN A 169 18.75 8.27 8.43
CA GLN A 169 18.47 9.63 8.93
C GLN A 169 16.98 10.01 8.77
N PHE A 170 16.22 9.18 8.05
CA PHE A 170 14.82 9.39 7.72
C PHE A 170 14.03 8.09 7.96
N TYR A 171 12.72 8.23 8.17
CA TYR A 171 11.78 7.11 8.09
C TYR A 171 11.26 7.00 6.64
N GLY A 172 10.98 5.77 6.19
CA GLY A 172 10.45 5.49 4.86
C GLY A 172 11.30 4.48 4.09
N ASN A 173 10.80 4.04 2.94
CA ASN A 173 11.46 3.08 2.05
C ASN A 173 11.92 1.78 2.75
N ALA A 174 11.23 1.41 3.82
CA ALA A 174 11.60 0.32 4.72
C ALA A 174 13.05 0.40 5.19
N MET A 175 13.60 1.58 5.47
CA MET A 175 14.89 1.75 6.14
C MET A 175 14.84 1.34 7.62
N PHE A 176 14.31 0.14 7.88
CA PHE A 176 14.19 -0.45 9.21
C PHE A 176 15.56 -0.80 9.79
N VAL A 177 15.59 -0.84 11.12
CA VAL A 177 16.72 -1.38 11.90
C VAL A 177 16.15 -2.49 12.76
N LEU A 178 16.76 -3.68 12.69
CA LEU A 178 16.41 -4.83 13.52
C LEU A 178 17.48 -5.02 14.59
N ASP A 179 17.04 -5.35 15.79
CA ASP A 179 17.91 -5.68 16.90
C ASP A 179 18.61 -7.03 16.68
N PRO A 180 19.94 -7.07 16.50
CA PRO A 180 20.68 -8.31 16.22
C PRO A 180 20.83 -9.20 17.46
N SER A 181 20.33 -8.79 18.63
CA SER A 181 20.26 -9.64 19.82
C SER A 181 18.97 -10.47 19.89
N GLY A 182 17.96 -10.14 19.06
CA GLY A 182 16.64 -10.77 19.11
C GLY A 182 15.75 -10.31 20.27
N LEU A 183 16.15 -9.25 21.01
CA LEU A 183 15.32 -8.65 22.06
C LEU A 183 13.94 -8.24 21.53
N ARG A 184 12.89 -8.69 22.21
CA ARG A 184 11.52 -8.32 21.86
C ARG A 184 11.15 -6.97 22.45
N ARG A 185 10.51 -6.13 21.66
CA ARG A 185 10.24 -4.72 21.97
C ARG A 185 8.74 -4.47 22.02
N GLY A 186 8.30 -3.68 22.98
CA GLY A 186 6.88 -3.40 23.15
C GLY A 186 6.62 -2.17 24.02
N PRO A 187 5.35 -1.76 24.20
CA PRO A 187 5.02 -0.49 24.85
C PRO A 187 5.20 -0.48 26.38
N TYR A 188 5.32 -1.65 27.00
CA TYR A 188 5.28 -1.84 28.46
C TYR A 188 6.67 -2.06 29.06
N ASP A 189 6.93 -1.44 30.21
CA ASP A 189 8.14 -1.60 31.05
C ASP A 189 7.95 -2.56 32.23
N ASP A 190 6.69 -2.91 32.54
CA ASP A 190 6.31 -3.81 33.63
C ASP A 190 5.99 -5.24 33.13
N ALA A 191 6.22 -5.54 31.86
CA ALA A 191 5.99 -6.87 31.29
C ALA A 191 7.03 -7.87 31.81
N ILE A 192 6.57 -9.06 32.21
CA ILE A 192 7.43 -10.16 32.69
C ILE A 192 7.24 -11.41 31.80
N PRO A 193 7.66 -11.37 30.52
CA PRO A 193 7.52 -12.50 29.62
C PRO A 193 8.57 -13.60 29.90
N PRO A 194 8.34 -14.84 29.41
CA PRO A 194 9.32 -15.93 29.49
C PRO A 194 10.48 -15.79 28.48
N HIS A 195 10.48 -14.75 27.64
CA HIS A 195 11.55 -14.39 26.72
C HIS A 195 12.13 -13.03 27.10
N GLN A 196 13.31 -12.68 26.59
CA GLN A 196 13.87 -11.35 26.84
C GLN A 196 13.05 -10.27 26.12
N ALA A 197 12.79 -9.16 26.81
CA ALA A 197 12.06 -8.04 26.26
C ALA A 197 12.50 -6.70 26.86
N ILE A 198 12.24 -5.62 26.14
CA ILE A 198 12.49 -4.24 26.58
C ILE A 198 11.35 -3.30 26.16
N GLN A 199 11.08 -2.28 26.98
CA GLN A 199 10.15 -1.23 26.61
C GLN A 199 10.70 -0.42 25.42
N SER A 200 9.84 -0.07 24.48
CA SER A 200 10.18 0.74 23.32
C SER A 200 9.11 1.80 23.07
N PRO A 201 9.43 3.09 23.31
CA PRO A 201 8.55 4.19 22.92
C PRO A 201 8.30 4.29 21.42
N PHE A 202 9.21 3.77 20.59
CA PHE A 202 9.05 3.72 19.13
C PHE A 202 7.78 2.96 18.73
N HIS A 203 7.47 1.84 19.40
CA HIS A 203 6.27 1.04 19.14
C HIS A 203 4.95 1.76 19.47
N LYS A 204 5.02 2.92 20.15
CA LYS A 204 3.88 3.80 20.44
C LYS A 204 3.83 5.03 19.50
N SER A 205 4.82 5.22 18.63
CA SER A 205 4.93 6.38 17.74
C SER A 205 4.41 6.04 16.34
N GLY A 206 3.81 7.02 15.66
CA GLY A 206 3.50 6.88 14.22
C GLY A 206 4.75 6.72 13.35
N ASP A 207 5.93 7.13 13.84
CA ASP A 207 7.23 6.92 13.19
C ASP A 207 7.51 5.44 12.88
N PHE A 208 7.01 4.53 13.74
CA PHE A 208 7.13 3.09 13.53
C PHE A 208 6.51 2.67 12.21
N CYS A 209 5.26 3.08 11.97
CA CYS A 209 4.53 2.83 10.73
C CYS A 209 5.16 3.57 9.54
N GLY A 210 5.70 4.77 9.79
CA GLY A 210 6.41 5.58 8.80
C GLY A 210 7.62 4.90 8.17
N THR A 211 8.19 3.89 8.83
CA THR A 211 9.30 3.11 8.26
C THR A 211 8.92 2.46 6.92
N CYS A 212 7.68 1.98 6.76
CA CYS A 212 7.21 1.32 5.54
C CYS A 212 6.15 2.12 4.78
N HIS A 213 5.36 2.97 5.46
CA HIS A 213 4.23 3.71 4.88
C HIS A 213 4.60 5.09 4.33
N ASP A 214 5.86 5.28 3.95
CA ASP A 214 6.33 6.39 3.11
C ASP A 214 7.29 5.84 2.06
N VAL A 215 6.96 6.00 0.77
CA VAL A 215 7.64 5.32 -0.33
C VAL A 215 8.05 6.32 -1.40
N GLY A 216 9.34 6.51 -1.58
CA GLY A 216 9.95 7.30 -2.64
C GLY A 216 10.64 6.41 -3.66
N ASN A 217 10.52 6.73 -4.95
CA ASN A 217 11.23 6.01 -6.00
C ASN A 217 12.74 6.32 -5.92
N VAL A 218 13.51 5.37 -5.38
CA VAL A 218 14.96 5.46 -5.18
C VAL A 218 15.76 5.52 -6.49
N ALA A 219 15.13 5.21 -7.63
CA ALA A 219 15.73 5.37 -8.95
C ALA A 219 15.62 6.81 -9.49
N THR A 220 14.99 7.73 -8.75
CA THR A 220 14.79 9.13 -9.18
C THR A 220 15.27 10.12 -8.14
N THR A 221 15.66 11.33 -8.55
CA THR A 221 15.94 12.45 -7.65
C THR A 221 15.31 13.73 -8.19
N ARG A 222 14.78 14.55 -7.28
CA ARG A 222 14.19 15.87 -7.56
C ARG A 222 15.27 16.85 -8.01
N GLN A 223 14.99 17.57 -9.08
CA GLN A 223 15.84 18.60 -9.66
C GLN A 223 15.50 19.99 -9.08
N PRO A 224 16.40 20.99 -9.23
CA PRO A 224 16.14 22.34 -8.74
C PRO A 224 14.88 23.01 -9.31
N ASP A 225 14.44 22.61 -10.50
CA ASP A 225 13.21 23.10 -11.14
C ASP A 225 11.93 22.35 -10.68
N GLY A 226 12.09 21.36 -9.80
CA GLY A 226 11.00 20.53 -9.27
C GLY A 226 10.66 19.30 -10.10
N SER A 227 11.26 19.10 -11.28
CA SER A 227 11.14 17.86 -12.04
C SER A 227 11.89 16.71 -11.36
N TYR A 228 11.61 15.47 -11.74
CA TYR A 228 12.37 14.30 -11.27
C TYR A 228 13.11 13.65 -12.45
N THR A 229 14.36 13.27 -12.25
CA THR A 229 15.15 12.56 -13.26
C THR A 229 15.69 11.25 -12.70
N TYR A 230 15.94 10.28 -13.57
CA TYR A 230 16.56 9.02 -13.17
C TYR A 230 18.00 9.21 -12.68
N ASN A 231 18.35 8.45 -11.66
CA ASN A 231 19.67 8.41 -11.05
C ASN A 231 20.66 7.64 -11.94
N GLN A 232 21.95 7.79 -11.63
CA GLN A 232 22.99 7.00 -12.27
C GLN A 232 22.87 5.53 -11.86
N ILE A 233 22.81 4.62 -12.83
CA ILE A 233 22.74 3.18 -12.60
C ILE A 233 24.05 2.66 -11.98
N GLU A 234 23.97 1.55 -11.23
CA GLU A 234 25.05 0.92 -10.47
C GLU A 234 25.56 1.78 -9.30
N THR A 235 24.75 2.72 -8.84
CA THR A 235 25.07 3.59 -7.71
C THR A 235 23.91 3.67 -6.74
N ARG A 236 24.20 3.90 -5.45
CA ARG A 236 23.13 4.15 -4.47
C ARG A 236 22.37 5.42 -4.85
N THR A 237 21.11 5.49 -4.45
CA THR A 237 20.37 6.76 -4.49
C THR A 237 21.21 7.91 -3.90
N PRO A 238 21.30 9.07 -4.57
CA PRO A 238 22.04 10.23 -4.06
C PRO A 238 21.51 10.74 -2.71
N THR A 239 20.25 10.46 -2.41
CA THR A 239 19.53 10.93 -1.22
C THR A 239 18.57 9.86 -0.69
N GLU A 240 18.38 9.85 0.62
CA GLU A 240 17.39 9.03 1.32
C GLU A 240 16.28 9.89 1.94
N ASP A 241 16.28 11.20 1.66
CA ASP A 241 15.19 12.10 2.03
C ASP A 241 14.01 11.89 1.07
N LEU A 242 12.86 11.49 1.62
CA LEU A 242 11.64 11.21 0.86
C LEU A 242 11.13 12.46 0.13
N ALA A 243 11.42 13.68 0.62
CA ALA A 243 11.04 14.92 -0.06
C ALA A 243 11.79 15.12 -1.39
N GLU A 244 12.95 14.48 -1.54
CA GLU A 244 13.80 14.58 -2.74
C GLU A 244 13.60 13.41 -3.72
N LEU A 245 12.84 12.38 -3.35
CA LEU A 245 12.51 11.23 -4.21
C LEU A 245 11.12 11.39 -4.84
N PHE A 246 10.89 10.82 -6.03
CA PHE A 246 9.55 10.84 -6.63
C PHE A 246 8.55 10.11 -5.71
N PRO A 247 7.40 10.73 -5.38
CA PRO A 247 6.45 10.17 -4.42
C PRO A 247 5.61 9.04 -5.02
N LEU A 248 6.00 7.79 -4.71
CA LEU A 248 5.16 6.63 -4.98
C LEU A 248 4.03 6.53 -3.96
N GLU A 249 4.33 6.68 -2.67
CA GLU A 249 3.32 6.77 -1.61
C GLU A 249 3.79 7.76 -0.54
N ARG A 250 2.88 8.61 -0.04
CA ARG A 250 3.20 9.62 1.00
C ARG A 250 2.31 9.50 2.23
N THR A 251 1.73 8.33 2.50
CA THR A 251 0.75 8.13 3.58
C THR A 251 1.22 8.66 4.94
N TYR A 252 2.44 8.31 5.35
CA TYR A 252 3.02 8.78 6.61
C TYR A 252 3.30 10.28 6.58
N THR A 253 3.92 10.82 5.53
CA THR A 253 4.12 12.27 5.37
C THR A 253 2.81 13.04 5.40
N GLU A 254 1.78 12.58 4.69
CA GLU A 254 0.43 13.15 4.70
C GLU A 254 -0.15 13.21 6.13
N TRP A 255 0.07 12.17 6.95
CA TRP A 255 -0.33 12.16 8.37
C TRP A 255 0.54 13.03 9.26
N LYS A 256 1.86 12.97 9.09
CA LYS A 256 2.85 13.71 9.89
C LYS A 256 2.65 15.22 9.79
N LEU A 257 2.19 15.70 8.65
CA LEU A 257 1.90 17.12 8.41
C LEU A 257 0.47 17.54 8.78
N SER A 258 -0.41 16.59 9.12
CA SER A 258 -1.80 16.86 9.49
C SER A 258 -1.94 17.29 10.95
N ASP A 259 -3.12 17.79 11.32
CA ASP A 259 -3.46 18.09 12.72
C ASP A 259 -3.39 16.84 13.64
N PHE A 260 -3.54 15.63 13.07
CA PHE A 260 -3.48 14.40 13.86
C PHE A 260 -2.12 14.20 14.51
N ALA A 261 -1.03 14.36 13.75
CA ALA A 261 0.32 14.27 14.30
C ALA A 261 0.71 15.52 15.11
N ASN A 262 0.06 16.66 14.86
CA ASN A 262 0.45 17.98 15.38
C ASN A 262 -0.54 18.54 16.42
N GLY A 263 -0.89 17.72 17.42
CA GLY A 263 -1.78 18.12 18.53
C GLY A 263 -2.98 17.19 18.72
N GLY A 264 -3.24 16.32 17.74
CA GLY A 264 -4.31 15.34 17.78
C GLY A 264 -5.66 15.92 17.39
N VAL A 265 -6.53 15.04 16.89
CA VAL A 265 -7.91 15.39 16.53
C VAL A 265 -8.87 14.56 17.37
N ASP A 266 -9.77 15.24 18.09
CA ASP A 266 -10.87 14.56 18.79
C ASP A 266 -11.90 14.08 17.76
N MET A 267 -11.98 12.76 17.60
CA MET A 267 -12.86 12.11 16.64
C MET A 267 -14.17 11.63 17.27
N GLY A 268 -14.46 12.01 18.52
CA GLY A 268 -15.73 11.72 19.19
C GLY A 268 -16.03 10.21 19.32
N GLY A 269 -14.98 9.37 19.40
CA GLY A 269 -15.11 7.91 19.47
C GLY A 269 -15.34 7.23 18.11
N ARG A 270 -15.24 7.94 16.98
CA ARG A 270 -15.28 7.31 15.64
C ARG A 270 -14.19 6.24 15.49
N PHE A 271 -12.99 6.56 15.98
CA PHE A 271 -11.80 5.70 16.04
C PHE A 271 -11.32 5.60 17.51
N GLY A 272 -10.27 4.82 17.76
CA GLY A 272 -9.67 4.68 19.11
C GLY A 272 -10.05 3.41 19.87
N GLY A 273 -11.16 2.75 19.53
CA GLY A 273 -11.68 1.61 20.29
C GLY A 273 -12.18 2.04 21.67
N ASP A 274 -11.81 1.31 22.72
CA ASP A 274 -12.06 1.67 24.14
C ASP A 274 -11.13 2.78 24.64
N GLY A 275 -10.21 3.25 23.79
CA GLY A 275 -9.21 4.26 24.13
C GLY A 275 -9.74 5.71 24.08
N PRO A 276 -8.83 6.70 24.18
CA PRO A 276 -9.16 8.11 24.08
C PRO A 276 -9.82 8.46 22.73
N THR A 277 -10.67 9.49 22.73
CA THR A 277 -11.27 10.02 21.50
C THR A 277 -10.32 10.90 20.69
N LEU A 278 -9.26 11.39 21.35
CA LEU A 278 -8.16 12.14 20.73
C LEU A 278 -7.24 11.17 19.99
N ILE A 279 -7.24 11.25 18.66
CA ILE A 279 -6.41 10.44 17.78
C ILE A 279 -5.13 11.20 17.45
N GLN A 280 -3.99 10.59 17.76
CA GLN A 280 -2.68 11.21 17.52
C GLN A 280 -1.80 10.37 16.61
N THR A 281 -1.80 9.06 16.74
CA THR A 281 -0.89 8.16 16.03
C THR A 281 -1.62 7.27 15.03
N CYS A 282 -0.88 6.67 14.10
CA CYS A 282 -1.41 5.66 13.17
C CYS A 282 -2.10 4.52 13.94
N GLN A 283 -1.50 4.10 15.05
CA GLN A 283 -1.97 3.03 15.92
C GLN A 283 -3.33 3.35 16.57
N ASP A 284 -3.66 4.61 16.84
CA ASP A 284 -4.94 4.96 17.47
C ASP A 284 -6.14 4.62 16.58
N CYS A 285 -5.98 4.71 15.26
CA CYS A 285 -7.01 4.27 14.31
C CYS A 285 -6.86 2.80 13.88
N HIS A 286 -5.64 2.38 13.53
CA HIS A 286 -5.40 1.10 12.87
C HIS A 286 -5.11 -0.06 13.83
N MET A 287 -4.85 0.25 15.11
CA MET A 287 -4.68 -0.72 16.19
C MET A 287 -5.55 -0.30 17.38
N PRO A 288 -6.89 -0.33 17.23
CA PRO A 288 -7.80 0.22 18.23
C PRO A 288 -7.53 -0.37 19.63
N THR A 289 -7.65 0.48 20.64
CA THR A 289 -7.42 0.09 22.03
C THR A 289 -8.57 -0.76 22.54
N VAL A 290 -8.27 -1.76 23.36
CA VAL A 290 -9.24 -2.62 24.04
C VAL A 290 -8.77 -2.97 25.45
N SER A 291 -9.72 -3.20 26.35
CA SER A 291 -9.43 -3.81 27.65
C SER A 291 -9.29 -5.33 27.53
N ALA A 292 -8.06 -5.85 27.42
CA ALA A 292 -7.78 -7.27 27.21
C ALA A 292 -6.46 -7.73 27.87
N GLN A 293 -6.16 -9.02 27.77
CA GLN A 293 -4.83 -9.55 28.08
C GLN A 293 -3.96 -9.53 26.82
N GLY A 294 -2.69 -9.11 26.95
CA GLY A 294 -1.72 -9.18 25.84
C GLY A 294 -1.14 -10.57 25.61
N ALA A 295 -1.24 -11.45 26.61
CA ALA A 295 -0.78 -12.84 26.58
C ALA A 295 -1.61 -13.68 27.55
N SER A 296 -1.74 -14.97 27.26
CA SER A 296 -2.38 -15.96 28.12
C SER A 296 -1.76 -15.97 29.52
N GLY A 297 -2.60 -15.85 30.55
CA GLY A 297 -2.15 -15.76 31.94
C GLY A 297 -1.50 -14.42 32.34
N GLY A 298 -1.39 -13.46 31.42
CA GLY A 298 -0.89 -12.11 31.69
C GLY A 298 -1.91 -11.23 32.43
N PRO A 299 -1.52 -10.03 32.88
CA PRO A 299 -2.46 -9.09 33.50
C PRO A 299 -3.47 -8.58 32.48
N LEU A 300 -4.68 -8.28 32.96
CA LEU A 300 -5.66 -7.49 32.21
C LEU A 300 -5.14 -6.04 32.12
N ARG A 301 -5.14 -5.47 30.92
CA ARG A 301 -4.73 -4.08 30.66
C ARG A 301 -5.84 -3.35 29.91
N SER A 302 -6.06 -2.08 30.23
CA SER A 302 -7.07 -1.24 29.58
C SER A 302 -6.63 -0.67 28.23
N ASP A 303 -5.36 -0.86 27.87
CA ASP A 303 -4.69 -0.20 26.75
C ASP A 303 -4.06 -1.17 25.74
N ILE A 304 -4.53 -2.42 25.67
CA ILE A 304 -4.07 -3.38 24.64
C ILE A 304 -4.42 -2.84 23.25
N LYS A 305 -3.44 -2.84 22.35
CA LYS A 305 -3.63 -2.48 20.95
C LYS A 305 -3.96 -3.75 20.16
N ARG A 306 -5.14 -3.79 19.52
CA ARG A 306 -5.50 -4.92 18.64
C ARG A 306 -4.65 -4.90 17.38
N HIS A 307 -4.21 -6.06 16.92
CA HIS A 307 -3.36 -6.18 15.73
C HIS A 307 -4.19 -6.31 14.45
N ASP A 308 -5.24 -5.49 14.34
CA ASP A 308 -6.21 -5.54 13.24
C ASP A 308 -5.62 -5.02 11.93
N PHE A 309 -4.86 -3.92 12.02
CA PHE A 309 -4.25 -3.21 10.89
C PHE A 309 -5.22 -2.90 9.74
N ALA A 310 -6.49 -2.66 10.09
CA ALA A 310 -7.55 -2.51 9.11
C ALA A 310 -7.33 -1.27 8.22
N GLY A 311 -7.30 -1.49 6.91
CA GLY A 311 -7.27 -0.46 5.88
C GLY A 311 -8.30 -0.76 4.80
N ALA A 312 -8.03 -0.36 3.55
CA ALA A 312 -8.93 -0.57 2.43
C ALA A 312 -8.65 -1.87 1.62
N SER A 313 -8.39 -2.97 2.34
CA SER A 313 -7.86 -4.23 1.79
C SER A 313 -8.90 -5.33 1.55
N ALA A 314 -10.19 -5.08 1.78
CA ALA A 314 -11.25 -6.10 1.77
C ALA A 314 -11.23 -7.02 0.52
N TRP A 315 -11.07 -6.48 -0.68
CA TRP A 315 -10.99 -7.29 -1.91
C TRP A 315 -9.65 -8.03 -2.07
N VAL A 316 -8.54 -7.47 -1.58
CA VAL A 316 -7.23 -8.14 -1.62
C VAL A 316 -7.26 -9.39 -0.73
N LEU A 317 -7.87 -9.26 0.44
CA LEU A 317 -8.11 -10.38 1.36
C LEU A 317 -8.96 -11.49 0.69
N ASP A 318 -9.99 -11.13 -0.07
CA ASP A 318 -10.79 -12.11 -0.83
C ASP A 318 -9.97 -12.89 -1.86
N ILE A 319 -9.11 -12.22 -2.64
CA ILE A 319 -8.31 -12.93 -3.66
C ILE A 319 -7.23 -13.81 -3.04
N ILE A 320 -6.68 -13.42 -1.88
CA ILE A 320 -5.71 -14.24 -1.13
C ILE A 320 -6.38 -15.53 -0.67
N ASP A 321 -7.56 -15.44 -0.04
CA ASP A 321 -8.31 -16.61 0.45
C ASP A 321 -8.68 -17.55 -0.70
N VAL A 322 -9.25 -17.02 -1.78
CA VAL A 322 -9.62 -17.82 -2.96
C VAL A 322 -8.40 -18.49 -3.59
N TYR A 323 -7.27 -17.79 -3.69
CA TYR A 323 -6.05 -18.36 -4.23
C TYR A 323 -5.48 -19.45 -3.32
N ALA A 324 -5.36 -19.19 -2.02
CA ALA A 324 -4.87 -20.13 -1.02
C ALA A 324 -5.68 -21.44 -1.03
N GLN A 325 -7.02 -21.33 -1.04
CA GLN A 325 -7.90 -22.49 -1.13
C GLN A 325 -7.72 -23.26 -2.45
N ALA A 326 -7.49 -22.56 -3.57
CA ALA A 326 -7.27 -23.19 -4.87
C ALA A 326 -5.96 -23.99 -4.94
N ILE A 327 -4.92 -23.55 -4.21
CA ILE A 327 -3.61 -24.23 -4.16
C ILE A 327 -3.44 -25.16 -2.96
N GLY A 328 -4.41 -25.17 -2.03
CA GLY A 328 -4.36 -25.99 -0.81
C GLY A 328 -3.39 -25.45 0.25
N ASP A 329 -3.18 -24.13 0.30
CA ASP A 329 -2.38 -23.48 1.35
C ASP A 329 -3.18 -23.43 2.66
N SER A 330 -2.81 -24.28 3.61
CA SER A 330 -3.46 -24.39 4.92
C SER A 330 -3.07 -23.28 5.91
N ASP A 331 -2.09 -22.45 5.59
CA ASP A 331 -1.62 -21.38 6.48
C ASP A 331 -2.53 -20.14 6.41
N VAL A 332 -3.42 -20.08 5.41
CA VAL A 332 -4.45 -19.04 5.30
C VAL A 332 -5.75 -19.50 5.96
N ASP A 333 -6.06 -18.90 7.12
CA ASP A 333 -7.31 -19.14 7.85
C ASP A 333 -8.45 -18.29 7.28
N SER A 334 -9.33 -18.90 6.47
CA SER A 334 -10.48 -18.22 5.85
C SER A 334 -11.40 -17.53 6.86
N SER A 335 -11.50 -18.04 8.10
CA SER A 335 -12.34 -17.41 9.13
C SER A 335 -11.70 -16.12 9.64
N ALA A 336 -10.38 -16.11 9.81
CA ALA A 336 -9.65 -14.90 10.19
C ALA A 336 -9.63 -13.87 9.05
N VAL A 337 -9.50 -14.32 7.79
CA VAL A 337 -9.61 -13.45 6.62
C VAL A 337 -10.98 -12.77 6.55
N ALA A 338 -12.06 -13.51 6.80
CA ALA A 338 -13.41 -12.94 6.83
C ALA A 338 -13.55 -11.83 7.90
N VAL A 339 -13.02 -12.07 9.10
CA VAL A 339 -13.01 -11.05 10.17
C VAL A 339 -12.20 -9.81 9.78
N ALA A 340 -11.02 -9.99 9.17
CA ALA A 340 -10.19 -8.89 8.72
C ALA A 340 -10.86 -8.08 7.58
N LYS A 341 -11.58 -8.76 6.69
CA LYS A 341 -12.39 -8.13 5.64
C LYS A 341 -13.50 -7.26 6.23
N ASP A 342 -14.24 -7.76 7.22
CA ASP A 342 -15.29 -6.98 7.88
C ASP A 342 -14.71 -5.73 8.56
N LYS A 343 -13.54 -5.84 9.19
CA LYS A 343 -12.82 -4.70 9.77
C LYS A 343 -12.36 -3.69 8.69
N ALA A 344 -11.92 -4.17 7.53
CA ALA A 344 -11.56 -3.31 6.40
C ALA A 344 -12.77 -2.54 5.83
N VAL A 345 -13.93 -3.19 5.72
CA VAL A 345 -15.18 -2.52 5.32
C VAL A 345 -15.61 -1.49 6.37
N ALA A 346 -15.59 -1.84 7.65
CA ALA A 346 -15.92 -0.91 8.74
C ALA A 346 -14.97 0.31 8.79
N MET A 347 -13.69 0.13 8.44
CA MET A 347 -12.74 1.24 8.31
C MET A 347 -13.13 2.20 7.17
N LEU A 348 -13.51 1.65 6.00
CA LEU A 348 -14.00 2.44 4.86
C LEU A 348 -15.28 3.22 5.20
N GLU A 349 -16.19 2.62 5.97
CA GLU A 349 -17.43 3.26 6.39
C GLU A 349 -17.21 4.47 7.31
N LYS A 350 -16.13 4.45 8.10
CA LYS A 350 -15.76 5.54 9.02
C LYS A 350 -14.92 6.62 8.36
N ALA A 351 -14.31 6.36 7.21
CA ALA A 351 -13.28 7.21 6.62
C ALA A 351 -13.79 8.55 6.04
N ALA A 352 -15.09 8.66 5.75
CA ALA A 352 -15.65 9.88 5.15
C ALA A 352 -17.12 10.12 5.52
N ASP A 353 -17.53 11.39 5.49
CA ASP A 353 -18.93 11.80 5.61
C ASP A 353 -19.44 12.49 4.34
N LEU A 354 -20.77 12.49 4.16
CA LEU A 354 -21.46 13.27 3.14
C LEU A 354 -22.30 14.40 3.76
N LYS A 355 -22.25 15.59 3.15
CA LYS A 355 -23.26 16.65 3.38
C LYS A 355 -23.88 17.08 2.06
N LEU A 356 -25.21 17.16 2.04
CA LEU A 356 -25.98 17.48 0.84
C LEU A 356 -26.70 18.82 1.02
N ARG A 357 -26.74 19.64 -0.02
CA ARG A 357 -27.58 20.85 -0.07
C ARG A 357 -28.00 21.16 -1.51
N VAL A 358 -29.18 21.74 -1.68
CA VAL A 358 -29.63 22.29 -2.97
C VAL A 358 -29.19 23.74 -3.09
N VAL A 359 -28.70 24.13 -4.27
CA VAL A 359 -28.27 25.48 -4.61
C VAL A 359 -28.80 25.82 -6.00
N GLY A 360 -29.93 26.52 -6.06
CA GLY A 360 -30.62 26.73 -7.34
C GLY A 360 -31.09 25.40 -7.94
N ASP A 361 -30.68 25.11 -9.17
CA ASP A 361 -30.97 23.86 -9.88
C ASP A 361 -29.90 22.77 -9.70
N GLN A 362 -28.96 22.97 -8.76
CA GLN A 362 -27.85 22.06 -8.49
C GLN A 362 -27.99 21.38 -7.13
N LEU A 363 -27.66 20.09 -7.07
CA LEU A 363 -27.33 19.38 -5.84
C LEU A 363 -25.84 19.53 -5.56
N ASN A 364 -25.48 20.20 -4.49
CA ASN A 364 -24.11 20.23 -3.99
C ASN A 364 -23.89 19.06 -3.02
N VAL A 365 -22.91 18.23 -3.33
CA VAL A 365 -22.45 17.10 -2.54
C VAL A 365 -21.07 17.42 -1.97
N ARG A 366 -20.98 17.48 -0.65
CA ARG A 366 -19.71 17.58 0.07
C ARG A 366 -19.25 16.21 0.54
N VAL A 367 -18.02 15.83 0.21
CA VAL A 367 -17.32 14.67 0.79
C VAL A 367 -16.30 15.20 1.80
N ILE A 368 -16.37 14.74 3.05
CA ILE A 368 -15.49 15.18 4.14
C ILE A 368 -14.53 14.06 4.52
N ASN A 369 -13.23 14.33 4.52
CA ASN A 369 -12.22 13.40 4.94
C ASN A 369 -12.15 13.31 6.48
N GLN A 370 -12.17 12.09 7.00
CA GLN A 370 -12.08 11.78 8.42
C GLN A 370 -10.79 11.06 8.82
N SER A 371 -9.90 10.78 7.88
CA SER A 371 -8.57 10.25 8.16
C SER A 371 -7.53 11.34 8.37
N GLY A 372 -6.37 10.93 8.89
CA GLY A 372 -5.21 11.80 9.08
C GLY A 372 -4.34 11.98 7.84
N HIS A 373 -4.66 11.34 6.73
CA HIS A 373 -3.92 11.40 5.47
C HIS A 373 -4.89 11.72 4.32
N LYS A 374 -4.44 11.79 3.06
CA LYS A 374 -5.38 11.96 1.94
C LYS A 374 -6.33 10.77 1.83
N ILE A 375 -7.52 10.94 1.24
CA ILE A 375 -8.40 9.80 0.89
C ILE A 375 -8.65 9.71 -0.62
N PRO A 376 -8.47 8.51 -1.23
CA PRO A 376 -7.81 7.31 -0.65
C PRO A 376 -6.26 7.44 -0.64
N THR A 377 -5.57 7.08 0.46
CA THR A 377 -4.09 7.06 0.50
C THR A 377 -3.48 5.70 0.07
N GLY A 378 -2.16 5.58 0.08
CA GLY A 378 -1.39 4.37 -0.25
C GLY A 378 -1.26 4.13 -1.75
N HIS A 379 -1.33 2.86 -2.17
CA HIS A 379 -1.18 2.42 -3.56
C HIS A 379 -1.81 3.35 -4.60
N ILE A 380 -0.95 3.87 -5.48
CA ILE A 380 -1.23 4.95 -6.42
C ILE A 380 -1.76 4.52 -7.79
N GLU A 381 -1.76 3.22 -8.11
CA GLU A 381 -2.17 2.71 -9.43
C GLU A 381 -3.51 1.95 -9.38
N GLY A 382 -4.57 2.62 -8.93
CA GLY A 382 -5.93 2.09 -9.14
C GLY A 382 -6.93 2.29 -8.00
N ARG A 383 -6.48 2.77 -6.83
CA ARG A 383 -7.40 3.14 -5.75
C ARG A 383 -8.19 4.37 -6.14
N ARG A 384 -9.52 4.29 -6.04
CA ARG A 384 -10.40 5.42 -6.33
C ARG A 384 -11.60 5.48 -5.40
N ILE A 385 -12.04 6.71 -5.13
CA ILE A 385 -13.32 7.01 -4.49
C ILE A 385 -14.15 7.83 -5.47
N TRP A 386 -15.46 7.61 -5.55
CA TRP A 386 -16.34 8.48 -6.34
C TRP A 386 -17.71 8.67 -5.73
N VAL A 387 -18.39 9.72 -6.17
CA VAL A 387 -19.77 10.03 -5.81
C VAL A 387 -20.72 9.40 -6.82
N ASN A 388 -21.70 8.63 -6.38
CA ASN A 388 -22.85 8.22 -7.17
C ASN A 388 -24.08 9.01 -6.71
N VAL A 389 -24.82 9.61 -7.64
CA VAL A 389 -26.05 10.36 -7.35
C VAL A 389 -27.19 9.76 -8.15
N ARG A 390 -28.28 9.38 -7.48
CA ARG A 390 -29.51 8.90 -8.11
C ARG A 390 -30.68 9.82 -7.76
N PHE A 391 -31.34 10.35 -8.78
CA PHE A 391 -32.50 11.23 -8.65
C PHE A 391 -33.79 10.43 -8.89
N PHE A 392 -34.79 10.65 -8.05
CA PHE A 392 -36.08 9.98 -8.11
C PHE A 392 -37.22 11.00 -8.15
N ASP A 393 -38.28 10.71 -8.89
CA ASP A 393 -39.53 11.49 -8.88
C ASP A 393 -40.42 11.16 -7.66
N GLU A 394 -41.60 11.81 -7.59
CA GLU A 394 -42.60 11.58 -6.53
C GLU A 394 -43.12 10.14 -6.47
N ASN A 395 -43.05 9.39 -7.57
CA ASN A 395 -43.46 7.99 -7.67
C ASN A 395 -42.32 7.01 -7.36
N ASN A 396 -41.15 7.50 -6.92
CA ASN A 396 -39.91 6.74 -6.73
C ASN A 396 -39.34 6.11 -8.01
N LEU A 397 -39.64 6.67 -9.19
CA LEU A 397 -38.99 6.30 -10.44
C LEU A 397 -37.66 7.04 -10.59
N LEU A 398 -36.62 6.34 -11.04
CA LEU A 398 -35.32 6.93 -11.31
C LEU A 398 -35.41 7.86 -12.54
N VAL A 399 -35.08 9.14 -12.36
CA VAL A 399 -35.12 10.16 -13.42
C VAL A 399 -33.73 10.66 -13.85
N GLY A 400 -32.68 10.29 -13.12
CA GLY A 400 -31.29 10.56 -13.50
C GLY A 400 -30.29 9.86 -12.59
N GLU A 401 -29.11 9.57 -13.12
CA GLU A 401 -28.01 8.95 -12.38
C GLU A 401 -26.66 9.51 -12.86
N TYR A 402 -25.79 9.85 -11.90
CA TYR A 402 -24.40 10.27 -12.11
C TYR A 402 -23.46 9.27 -11.43
N GLY A 403 -22.30 9.01 -12.03
CA GLY A 403 -21.31 8.06 -11.50
C GLY A 403 -21.83 6.63 -11.43
N HIS A 404 -22.54 6.18 -12.47
CA HIS A 404 -23.07 4.82 -12.57
C HIS A 404 -21.93 3.80 -12.69
N TYR A 405 -22.02 2.69 -11.96
CA TYR A 405 -21.08 1.57 -12.08
C TYR A 405 -21.78 0.35 -12.67
N ASP A 406 -21.33 -0.09 -13.84
CA ASP A 406 -21.82 -1.29 -14.51
C ASP A 406 -21.06 -2.53 -14.02
N TYR A 407 -21.67 -3.29 -13.11
CA TYR A 407 -21.06 -4.47 -12.50
C TYR A 407 -20.67 -5.57 -13.50
N PRO A 408 -21.48 -5.91 -14.53
CA PRO A 408 -21.10 -6.87 -15.55
C PRO A 408 -19.79 -6.54 -16.27
N THR A 409 -19.61 -5.30 -16.73
CA THR A 409 -18.40 -4.90 -17.48
C THR A 409 -17.30 -4.29 -16.59
N ALA A 410 -17.57 -4.08 -15.30
CA ALA A 410 -16.70 -3.41 -14.35
C ALA A 410 -16.29 -1.99 -14.80
N HIS A 411 -17.25 -1.25 -15.36
CA HIS A 411 -17.04 0.08 -15.92
C HIS A 411 -17.71 1.15 -15.06
N LEU A 412 -16.97 2.23 -14.76
CA LEU A 412 -17.48 3.41 -14.09
C LEU A 412 -17.75 4.50 -15.14
N ASP A 413 -18.93 5.13 -15.09
CA ASP A 413 -19.17 6.39 -15.79
C ASP A 413 -18.46 7.54 -15.06
N GLU A 414 -17.17 7.69 -15.36
CA GLU A 414 -16.29 8.69 -14.74
C GLU A 414 -16.60 10.11 -15.23
N ALA A 415 -17.12 10.24 -16.46
CA ALA A 415 -17.37 11.54 -17.08
C ALA A 415 -18.52 12.32 -16.41
N SER A 416 -19.43 11.62 -15.75
CA SER A 416 -20.58 12.24 -15.07
C SER A 416 -20.34 12.50 -13.57
N THR A 417 -19.16 12.17 -13.02
CA THR A 417 -18.90 12.34 -11.59
C THR A 417 -17.49 12.83 -11.27
N THR A 418 -17.24 13.10 -9.99
CA THR A 418 -15.90 13.32 -9.47
C THR A 418 -15.32 12.00 -8.96
N VAL A 419 -14.18 11.62 -9.52
CA VAL A 419 -13.35 10.50 -9.06
C VAL A 419 -12.12 11.06 -8.35
N TYR A 420 -11.97 10.72 -7.08
CA TYR A 420 -10.82 11.04 -6.22
C TYR A 420 -9.80 9.91 -6.32
N GLU A 421 -8.64 10.21 -6.89
CA GLU A 421 -7.58 9.26 -7.20
C GLU A 421 -6.26 10.01 -7.45
N MET A 422 -5.18 9.25 -7.58
CA MET A 422 -3.89 9.74 -8.06
C MET A 422 -3.53 9.03 -9.35
N HIS A 423 -2.97 9.74 -10.32
CA HIS A 423 -2.35 9.19 -11.51
C HIS A 423 -0.91 9.66 -11.58
N VAL A 424 0.01 8.71 -11.73
CA VAL A 424 1.41 8.99 -12.01
C VAL A 424 1.70 8.79 -13.49
N GLY A 425 2.79 9.37 -13.95
CA GLY A 425 3.14 9.38 -15.36
C GLY A 425 4.62 9.29 -15.66
N ILE A 426 4.88 9.14 -16.95
CA ILE A 426 6.18 9.23 -17.59
C ILE A 426 6.25 10.62 -18.23
N SER A 427 7.18 11.46 -17.77
CA SER A 427 7.44 12.76 -18.39
C SER A 427 8.04 12.62 -19.80
N GLU A 428 8.07 13.70 -20.58
CA GLU A 428 8.79 13.74 -21.87
C GLU A 428 10.26 13.30 -21.77
N TYR A 429 10.94 13.69 -20.68
CA TYR A 429 12.30 13.23 -20.39
C TYR A 429 12.36 11.71 -20.22
N ALA A 430 11.51 11.17 -19.35
CA ALA A 430 11.47 9.74 -19.06
C ALA A 430 11.03 8.92 -20.27
N SER A 431 10.14 9.46 -21.11
CA SER A 431 9.75 8.86 -22.39
C SER A 431 10.96 8.71 -23.32
N GLY A 432 11.80 9.75 -23.42
CA GLY A 432 13.05 9.70 -24.18
C GLY A 432 14.07 8.67 -23.66
N VAL A 433 14.07 8.38 -22.36
CA VAL A 433 14.97 7.39 -21.74
C VAL A 433 14.44 5.96 -21.88
N THR A 434 13.14 5.76 -21.62
CA THR A 434 12.51 4.43 -21.53
C THR A 434 11.97 3.92 -22.87
N GLY A 435 11.68 4.82 -23.81
CA GLY A 435 10.97 4.51 -25.05
C GLY A 435 9.47 4.29 -24.88
N LEU A 436 8.92 4.43 -23.67
CA LEU A 436 7.49 4.40 -23.39
C LEU A 436 6.85 5.77 -23.67
N PRO A 437 5.56 5.84 -24.04
CA PRO A 437 4.89 7.11 -24.30
C PRO A 437 4.81 7.97 -23.02
N ALA A 438 4.93 9.29 -23.19
CA ALA A 438 4.70 10.24 -22.11
C ALA A 438 3.22 10.29 -21.69
N GLY A 439 2.97 10.60 -20.42
CA GLY A 439 1.64 10.70 -19.80
C GLY A 439 1.38 9.62 -18.74
N VAL A 440 0.09 9.42 -18.40
CA VAL A 440 -0.36 8.47 -17.37
C VAL A 440 0.14 7.06 -17.65
N THR A 441 0.68 6.40 -16.63
CA THR A 441 1.24 5.05 -16.73
C THR A 441 0.72 4.12 -15.62
N THR A 442 0.84 2.81 -15.85
CA THR A 442 0.69 1.74 -14.84
C THR A 442 2.03 1.04 -14.54
N HIS A 443 3.14 1.70 -14.90
CA HIS A 443 4.52 1.25 -14.66
C HIS A 443 5.15 2.11 -13.55
N MET A 444 4.67 1.99 -12.30
CA MET A 444 5.08 2.89 -11.21
C MET A 444 6.59 2.96 -10.96
N SER A 445 7.34 1.89 -11.22
CA SER A 445 8.80 1.85 -11.06
C SER A 445 9.51 2.84 -11.99
N LEU A 446 8.87 3.16 -13.12
CA LEU A 446 9.35 4.12 -14.12
C LEU A 446 8.74 5.52 -13.95
N ALA A 447 7.71 5.69 -13.11
CA ALA A 447 7.03 6.97 -12.99
C ALA A 447 7.94 8.06 -12.41
N ASN A 448 7.84 9.27 -12.97
CA ASN A 448 8.63 10.43 -12.56
C ASN A 448 7.85 11.77 -12.60
N THR A 449 6.54 11.72 -12.81
CA THR A 449 5.66 12.89 -12.73
C THR A 449 4.30 12.51 -12.14
N ILE A 450 3.66 13.47 -11.48
CA ILE A 450 2.27 13.34 -10.99
C ILE A 450 1.38 14.02 -12.03
N GLU A 451 0.56 13.22 -12.72
CA GLU A 451 -0.39 13.73 -13.73
C GLU A 451 -1.67 14.25 -13.08
N LYS A 452 -2.06 13.65 -11.95
CA LYS A 452 -3.24 14.00 -11.17
C LYS A 452 -3.06 13.54 -9.73
N ASP A 453 -3.45 14.38 -8.78
CA ASP A 453 -3.71 13.98 -7.40
C ASP A 453 -4.80 14.89 -6.83
N ASN A 454 -6.05 14.46 -6.98
CA ASN A 454 -7.20 15.19 -6.45
C ASN A 454 -7.78 14.56 -5.18
N ARG A 455 -7.03 13.64 -4.55
CA ARG A 455 -7.42 12.99 -3.29
C ARG A 455 -7.67 14.05 -2.22
N ILE A 456 -8.68 13.83 -1.38
CA ILE A 456 -9.12 14.85 -0.41
C ILE A 456 -8.12 14.88 0.75
N PRO A 457 -7.47 16.02 1.06
CA PRO A 457 -6.45 16.10 2.10
C PRO A 457 -7.02 16.02 3.53
N PRO A 458 -6.18 15.80 4.55
CA PRO A 458 -6.62 15.72 5.94
C PRO A 458 -6.78 17.10 6.58
N ARG A 459 -7.27 17.12 7.83
CA ARG A 459 -7.25 18.33 8.67
C ARG A 459 -5.82 18.82 8.89
N GLY A 460 -5.61 20.12 8.88
CA GLY A 460 -4.28 20.73 8.98
C GLY A 460 -3.51 20.81 7.66
N PHE A 461 -4.13 20.46 6.53
CA PHE A 461 -3.51 20.58 5.22
C PHE A 461 -3.01 22.00 4.93
N ASP A 462 -1.77 22.11 4.46
CA ASP A 462 -1.13 23.36 4.07
C ASP A 462 -0.44 23.15 2.72
N ASN A 463 -0.81 23.92 1.70
CA ASN A 463 -0.35 23.67 0.34
C ASN A 463 1.18 23.75 0.23
N ALA A 464 1.81 24.76 0.83
CA ALA A 464 3.25 24.97 0.71
C ALA A 464 4.05 23.85 1.38
N THR A 465 3.62 23.41 2.57
CA THR A 465 4.29 22.35 3.32
C THR A 465 4.12 20.98 2.66
N TYR A 466 2.92 20.68 2.13
CA TYR A 466 2.67 19.43 1.41
C TYR A 466 3.39 19.37 0.06
N GLU A 467 3.45 20.47 -0.68
CA GLU A 467 4.25 20.58 -1.92
C GLU A 467 5.73 20.32 -1.63
N ALA A 468 6.28 20.98 -0.61
CA ALA A 468 7.68 20.82 -0.23
C ALA A 468 8.03 19.39 0.21
N ALA A 469 7.07 18.65 0.75
CA ALA A 469 7.24 17.25 1.18
C ALA A 469 6.91 16.22 0.07
N GLY A 470 6.64 16.68 -1.16
CA GLY A 470 6.31 15.79 -2.27
C GLY A 470 4.92 15.14 -2.17
N ALA A 471 3.97 15.78 -1.48
CA ALA A 471 2.58 15.34 -1.39
C ALA A 471 1.57 16.39 -1.91
N PRO A 472 1.80 17.03 -3.07
CA PRO A 472 0.97 18.14 -3.54
C PRO A 472 -0.44 17.69 -3.94
N ALA A 473 -1.37 18.64 -4.06
CA ALA A 473 -2.61 18.42 -4.81
C ALA A 473 -2.39 18.84 -6.27
N VAL A 474 -2.76 17.99 -7.22
CA VAL A 474 -2.52 18.21 -8.65
C VAL A 474 -3.83 18.03 -9.43
N GLY A 475 -4.18 19.02 -10.26
CA GLY A 475 -5.44 19.01 -11.02
C GLY A 475 -6.66 19.44 -10.21
N THR A 476 -6.50 19.78 -8.94
CA THR A 476 -7.51 20.42 -8.10
C THR A 476 -6.85 21.38 -7.13
N ILE A 477 -7.60 22.34 -6.58
CA ILE A 477 -7.11 23.31 -5.61
C ILE A 477 -7.91 23.16 -4.32
N TYR A 478 -7.19 22.98 -3.21
CA TYR A 478 -7.74 23.01 -1.86
C TYR A 478 -7.23 24.27 -1.16
N ALA A 479 -8.09 24.97 -0.41
CA ALA A 479 -7.63 26.00 0.50
C ALA A 479 -6.88 25.36 1.69
N ASP A 480 -5.98 26.10 2.32
CA ASP A 480 -5.33 25.62 3.55
C ASP A 480 -6.39 25.32 4.63
N GLY A 481 -6.22 24.21 5.34
CA GLY A 481 -7.16 23.65 6.31
C GLY A 481 -8.39 22.95 5.71
N GLN A 482 -8.59 23.01 4.38
CA GLN A 482 -9.68 22.31 3.72
C GLN A 482 -9.43 20.80 3.77
N HIS A 483 -10.41 20.05 4.28
CA HIS A 483 -10.39 18.58 4.39
C HIS A 483 -11.68 17.98 3.83
N TRP A 484 -12.25 18.65 2.82
CA TRP A 484 -13.46 18.24 2.12
C TRP A 484 -13.41 18.67 0.67
N HIS A 485 -14.23 18.06 -0.18
CA HIS A 485 -14.44 18.48 -1.56
C HIS A 485 -15.93 18.62 -1.85
N ASP A 486 -16.29 19.64 -2.64
CA ASP A 486 -17.66 19.95 -3.05
C ASP A 486 -17.83 19.69 -4.55
N THR A 487 -18.74 18.79 -4.93
CA THR A 487 -19.14 18.56 -6.33
C THR A 487 -20.58 19.02 -6.52
N GLN A 488 -20.90 19.63 -7.66
CA GLN A 488 -22.26 20.02 -8.03
C GLN A 488 -22.81 19.11 -9.13
N PHE A 489 -24.07 18.71 -9.00
CA PHE A 489 -24.78 17.88 -9.97
C PHE A 489 -26.09 18.55 -10.34
N THR A 490 -26.35 18.70 -11.64
CA THR A 490 -27.63 19.26 -12.11
C THR A 490 -28.78 18.36 -11.68
N ILE A 491 -29.83 18.97 -11.13
CA ILE A 491 -31.04 18.27 -10.72
C ILE A 491 -31.91 18.05 -11.97
N PRO A 492 -32.24 16.79 -12.35
CA PRO A 492 -33.15 16.52 -13.46
C PRO A 492 -34.55 17.08 -13.20
N ALA A 493 -35.22 17.55 -14.25
CA ALA A 493 -36.60 18.01 -14.16
C ALA A 493 -37.52 16.90 -13.60
N GLY A 494 -38.38 17.26 -12.64
CA GLY A 494 -39.30 16.32 -11.99
C GLY A 494 -38.67 15.45 -10.88
N ALA A 495 -37.39 15.65 -10.54
CA ALA A 495 -36.78 14.99 -9.40
C ALA A 495 -37.34 15.57 -8.08
N ALA A 496 -37.85 14.69 -7.22
CA ALA A 496 -38.33 15.01 -5.87
C ALA A 496 -37.35 14.57 -4.77
N ARG A 497 -36.42 13.67 -5.08
CA ARG A 497 -35.46 13.12 -4.09
C ARG A 497 -34.13 12.75 -4.73
N ALA A 498 -33.03 13.06 -4.05
CA ALA A 498 -31.69 12.58 -4.39
C ALA A 498 -31.18 11.56 -3.36
N LYS A 499 -30.65 10.42 -3.82
CA LYS A 499 -29.88 9.47 -3.02
C LYS A 499 -28.42 9.51 -3.48
N VAL A 500 -27.53 9.86 -2.56
CA VAL A 500 -26.09 10.01 -2.81
C VAL A 500 -25.34 8.91 -2.08
N ARG A 501 -24.36 8.31 -2.74
CA ARG A 501 -23.46 7.30 -2.21
C ARG A 501 -22.02 7.66 -2.51
N LEU A 502 -21.13 7.40 -1.57
CA LEU A 502 -19.70 7.45 -1.76
C LEU A 502 -19.19 6.01 -1.85
N TYR A 503 -18.52 5.68 -2.95
CA TYR A 503 -17.98 4.34 -3.19
C TYR A 503 -16.46 4.37 -3.19
N TYR A 504 -15.84 3.29 -2.72
CA TYR A 504 -14.42 3.00 -2.85
C TYR A 504 -14.21 1.76 -3.75
N GLN A 505 -13.15 1.76 -4.54
CA GLN A 505 -12.69 0.59 -5.29
C GLN A 505 -11.17 0.47 -5.18
N THR A 506 -10.68 -0.74 -4.89
CA THR A 506 -9.25 -1.03 -4.69
C THR A 506 -8.45 -0.94 -5.99
N VAL A 507 -8.99 -1.54 -7.07
CA VAL A 507 -8.35 -1.61 -8.39
C VAL A 507 -9.38 -1.49 -9.49
N THR A 508 -8.99 -0.91 -10.62
CA THR A 508 -9.86 -0.78 -11.79
C THR A 508 -9.74 -2.00 -12.70
N ARG A 509 -10.73 -2.23 -13.58
CA ARG A 509 -10.61 -3.22 -14.66
C ARG A 509 -9.34 -2.98 -15.49
N HIS A 510 -9.12 -1.73 -15.89
CA HIS A 510 -8.01 -1.34 -16.74
C HIS A 510 -6.65 -1.67 -16.12
N TYR A 511 -6.50 -1.47 -14.81
CA TYR A 511 -5.27 -1.83 -14.10
C TYR A 511 -5.04 -3.35 -14.10
N ILE A 512 -6.08 -4.14 -13.79
CA ILE A 512 -5.98 -5.61 -13.79
C ILE A 512 -5.67 -6.17 -15.20
N GLU A 513 -6.27 -5.59 -16.23
CA GLU A 513 -5.97 -5.95 -17.62
C GLU A 513 -4.56 -5.54 -18.03
N ALA A 514 -4.08 -4.36 -17.61
CA ALA A 514 -2.72 -3.91 -17.86
C ALA A 514 -1.68 -4.86 -17.23
N LEU A 515 -1.85 -5.24 -15.96
CA LEU A 515 -0.95 -6.22 -15.31
C LEU A 515 -0.97 -7.59 -16.00
N ARG A 516 -2.15 -8.05 -16.45
CA ARG A 516 -2.28 -9.30 -17.20
C ARG A 516 -1.55 -9.25 -18.53
N ASP A 517 -1.73 -8.17 -19.28
CA ASP A 517 -1.25 -8.05 -20.66
C ASP A 517 0.24 -7.68 -20.72
N ALA A 518 0.73 -6.94 -19.72
CA ALA A 518 2.14 -6.60 -19.59
C ALA A 518 3.00 -7.77 -19.08
N ASN A 519 2.44 -8.68 -18.28
CA ASN A 519 3.19 -9.82 -17.75
C ASN A 519 3.46 -10.87 -18.84
N VAL A 520 4.75 -11.06 -19.14
CA VAL A 520 5.26 -11.99 -20.16
C VAL A 520 6.29 -12.99 -19.61
N THR A 521 6.71 -12.84 -18.35
CA THR A 521 7.76 -13.67 -17.73
C THR A 521 7.21 -14.81 -16.88
N ASP A 522 6.03 -14.66 -16.27
CA ASP A 522 5.48 -15.68 -15.38
C ASP A 522 3.94 -15.87 -15.49
N HIS A 523 3.31 -16.37 -14.42
CA HIS A 523 1.87 -16.63 -14.38
C HIS A 523 1.04 -15.57 -13.64
N TRP A 524 1.65 -14.70 -12.84
CA TRP A 524 0.94 -13.90 -11.83
C TRP A 524 -0.10 -12.97 -12.43
N GLY A 525 0.17 -12.32 -13.57
CA GLY A 525 -0.81 -11.48 -14.26
C GLY A 525 -2.07 -12.24 -14.69
N ARG A 526 -1.90 -13.48 -15.21
CA ARG A 526 -3.04 -14.35 -15.56
C ARG A 526 -3.76 -14.90 -14.33
N THR A 527 -3.02 -15.23 -13.27
CA THR A 527 -3.58 -15.69 -11.99
C THR A 527 -4.45 -14.60 -11.37
N LEU A 528 -3.93 -13.37 -11.26
CA LEU A 528 -4.66 -12.22 -10.75
C LEU A 528 -5.93 -11.94 -11.56
N TYR A 529 -5.86 -11.97 -12.90
CA TYR A 529 -7.05 -11.77 -13.74
C TYR A 529 -8.15 -12.82 -13.49
N ARG A 530 -7.78 -14.10 -13.30
CA ARG A 530 -8.75 -15.16 -12.97
C ARG A 530 -9.36 -14.95 -11.59
N LEU A 531 -8.56 -14.58 -10.59
CA LEU A 531 -9.03 -14.27 -9.25
C LEU A 531 -9.99 -13.06 -9.29
N TRP A 532 -9.67 -12.03 -10.06
CA TRP A 532 -10.55 -10.88 -10.28
C TRP A 532 -11.90 -11.29 -10.87
N LEU A 533 -11.93 -12.17 -11.87
CA LEU A 533 -13.20 -12.72 -12.39
C LEU A 533 -13.96 -13.53 -11.34
N ALA A 534 -13.26 -14.35 -10.55
CA ALA A 534 -13.86 -15.22 -9.54
C ALA A 534 -14.42 -14.46 -8.33
N THR A 535 -13.86 -13.29 -8.02
CA THR A 535 -14.19 -12.46 -6.85
C THR A 535 -15.05 -11.24 -7.19
N GLY A 536 -15.87 -11.34 -8.24
CA GLY A 536 -16.84 -10.30 -8.57
C GLY A 536 -16.21 -9.00 -9.11
N LYS A 537 -15.02 -9.08 -9.72
CA LYS A 537 -14.36 -7.99 -10.44
C LYS A 537 -14.04 -6.76 -9.59
N CYS A 538 -13.66 -6.95 -8.33
CA CYS A 538 -13.42 -5.86 -7.38
C CYS A 538 -14.58 -4.84 -7.38
N ALA A 539 -15.81 -5.34 -7.19
CA ALA A 539 -16.98 -4.48 -7.12
C ALA A 539 -16.81 -3.40 -6.03
N PRO A 540 -17.32 -2.18 -6.25
CA PRO A 540 -17.14 -1.10 -5.29
C PRO A 540 -17.80 -1.36 -3.94
N ILE A 541 -17.12 -0.90 -2.89
CA ILE A 541 -17.58 -0.95 -1.51
C ILE A 541 -18.23 0.39 -1.18
N LEU A 542 -19.43 0.34 -0.61
CA LEU A 542 -20.11 1.53 -0.11
C LEU A 542 -19.37 2.05 1.13
N MET A 543 -18.93 3.31 1.10
CA MET A 543 -18.36 3.98 2.28
C MET A 543 -19.47 4.63 3.11
N THR A 544 -20.27 5.50 2.49
CA THR A 544 -21.34 6.22 3.18
C THR A 544 -22.43 6.64 2.20
N SER A 545 -23.60 6.99 2.72
CA SER A 545 -24.71 7.45 1.90
C SER A 545 -25.55 8.50 2.61
N ALA A 546 -26.15 9.39 1.83
CA ALA A 546 -27.06 10.42 2.30
C ALA A 546 -28.25 10.55 1.35
N THR A 547 -29.37 11.05 1.84
CA THR A 547 -30.57 11.31 1.04
C THR A 547 -31.07 12.72 1.34
N LEU A 548 -31.56 13.41 0.32
CA LEU A 548 -32.10 14.77 0.42
C LEU A 548 -33.39 14.85 -0.41
N GLN A 549 -34.42 15.49 0.15
CA GLN A 549 -35.64 15.84 -0.58
C GLN A 549 -35.41 17.13 -1.36
N ILE A 550 -35.88 17.16 -2.59
CA ILE A 550 -35.76 18.30 -3.50
C ILE A 550 -37.09 19.03 -3.41
N GLU A 551 -37.05 20.26 -2.88
CA GLU A 551 -38.22 21.11 -2.69
C GLU A 551 -38.62 21.87 -3.96
#